data_AF-A0A1E8PVR1-F1
#
_entry.id   AF-A0A1E8PVR1-F1
#
_cell.length_a   1.000
_cell.length_b   1.000
_cell.length_c   1.000
_cell.angle_alpha   90.00
_cell.angle_beta   90.00
_cell.angle_gamma   90.00
#
_symmetry.space_group_name_H-M   'P 1'
#
loop_
_entity.id
_entity.type
_entity.pdbx_description
1 polymer ?
#
loop_
_entity_poly.entity_id
_entity_poly.type
_entity_poly.pdbx_seq_one_letter_code
_entity_poly.pdbx_strand_id
1 'polypeptide(L)'
;MAASPYTIRLAIPALATYRQLRVAAGLSAKTTEAAAKGLPNSLFAVQVLYGDAVVDMGTVIGDGQAQALYAQFGFQHTAPASVGMALKR
;
A
#
# COMPACT_ATOMS: atom_id res chain seq x y z
N MET A 1 -8.69 31.51 -0.96
CA MET A 1 -8.68 30.22 -0.21
C MET A 1 -7.26 29.96 0.23
N ALA A 2 -7.00 29.76 1.52
CA ALA A 2 -5.68 29.37 1.98
C ALA A 2 -5.33 27.98 1.42
N ALA A 3 -4.07 27.76 1.04
CA ALA A 3 -3.62 26.44 0.63
C ALA A 3 -3.82 25.44 1.78
N SER A 4 -4.29 24.23 1.46
CA SER A 4 -4.38 23.15 2.45
C SER A 4 -3.00 22.94 3.08
N PRO A 5 -2.89 22.81 4.42
CA PRO A 5 -1.60 22.51 5.06
C PRO A 5 -1.14 21.06 4.78
N TYR A 6 -1.94 20.29 4.06
CA TYR A 6 -1.64 18.92 3.68
C TYR A 6 -1.09 18.84 2.25
N THR A 7 -0.07 18.00 2.07
CA THR A 7 0.45 17.66 0.73
C THR A 7 0.27 16.18 0.44
N ILE A 8 0.29 15.84 -0.85
CA ILE A 8 0.12 14.47 -1.33
C ILE A 8 1.43 13.98 -1.93
N ARG A 9 1.86 12.78 -1.54
CA ARG A 9 3.01 12.08 -2.14
C ARG A 9 2.58 10.75 -2.72
N LEU A 10 2.84 10.54 -4.01
CA LEU A 10 2.62 9.27 -4.68
C LEU A 10 3.81 8.34 -4.44
N ALA A 11 3.81 7.69 -3.27
CA ALA A 11 4.86 6.76 -2.89
C ALA A 11 4.33 5.71 -1.91
N ILE A 12 4.93 4.53 -1.94
CA ILE A 12 4.71 3.48 -0.93
C ILE A 12 5.27 3.98 0.40
N PRO A 13 4.49 3.97 1.50
CA PRO A 13 4.97 4.40 2.81
C PRO A 13 6.02 3.44 3.37
N ALA A 14 6.83 3.91 4.31
CA ALA A 14 7.72 3.01 5.04
C ALA A 14 6.92 1.95 5.81
N LEU A 15 7.51 0.76 5.97
CA LEU A 15 6.87 -0.37 6.65
C LEU A 15 6.34 -0.02 8.05
N ALA A 16 7.14 0.71 8.82
CA ALA A 16 6.77 1.16 10.16
C ALA A 16 5.56 2.11 10.12
N THR A 17 5.59 3.11 9.24
CA THR A 17 4.51 4.06 9.01
C THR A 17 3.22 3.35 8.61
N TYR A 18 3.29 2.39 7.69
CA TYR A 18 2.13 1.60 7.28
C TYR A 18 1.48 0.87 8.45
N ARG A 19 2.27 0.17 9.27
CA ARG A 19 1.74 -0.57 10.41
C ARG A 19 1.17 0.36 11.47
N GLN A 20 1.85 1.46 11.75
CA GLN A 20 1.39 2.48 12.71
C GLN A 20 0.05 3.08 12.29
N LEU A 21 -0.07 3.56 11.06
CA LEU A 21 -1.27 4.23 10.56
C LEU A 21 -2.47 3.29 10.50
N ARG A 22 -2.26 1.99 10.21
CA ARG A 22 -3.33 0.99 10.31
C ARG A 22 -3.92 0.90 11.71
N VAL A 23 -3.06 0.81 12.73
CA VAL A 23 -3.52 0.73 14.13
C VAL A 23 -4.20 2.03 14.54
N ALA A 24 -3.62 3.18 14.19
CA ALA A 24 -4.22 4.48 14.48
C ALA A 24 -5.61 4.65 13.83
N ALA A 25 -5.81 4.06 12.66
CA ALA A 25 -7.10 4.03 11.95
C ALA A 25 -8.07 2.92 12.43
N GLY A 26 -7.75 2.20 13.52
CA GLY A 26 -8.60 1.13 14.06
C GLY A 26 -8.54 -0.18 13.26
N LEU A 27 -7.61 -0.33 12.32
CA LEU A 27 -7.39 -1.56 11.57
C LEU A 27 -6.40 -2.49 12.30
N SER A 28 -6.50 -3.78 12.03
CA SER A 28 -5.52 -4.73 12.55
C SER A 28 -4.11 -4.42 12.06
N ALA A 29 -3.14 -4.49 12.99
CA ALA A 29 -1.73 -4.45 12.65
C ALA A 29 -1.39 -5.66 11.78
N LYS A 30 -1.06 -5.42 10.50
CA LYS A 30 -0.42 -6.45 9.68
C LYS A 30 0.90 -6.85 10.36
N THR A 31 1.29 -8.12 10.29
CA THR A 31 2.60 -8.57 10.76
C THR A 31 3.69 -7.87 9.96
N THR A 32 4.88 -7.70 10.55
CA THR A 32 6.03 -7.11 9.86
C THR A 32 6.35 -7.87 8.58
N GLU A 33 6.33 -9.20 8.64
CA GLU A 33 6.60 -10.05 7.48
C GLU A 33 5.55 -9.88 6.37
N ALA A 34 4.26 -9.96 6.70
CA ALA A 34 3.20 -9.82 5.70
C ALA A 34 3.19 -8.44 5.06
N ALA A 35 3.42 -7.39 5.85
CA ALA A 35 3.50 -6.03 5.33
C ALA A 35 4.77 -5.84 4.47
N ALA A 36 5.94 -6.35 4.88
CA ALA A 36 7.17 -6.26 4.10
C ALA A 36 7.05 -6.94 2.73
N LYS A 37 6.33 -8.07 2.65
CA LYS A 37 6.06 -8.75 1.38
C LYS A 37 4.96 -8.07 0.56
N GLY A 38 3.91 -7.57 1.20
CA GLY A 38 2.74 -7.03 0.51
C GLY A 38 2.92 -5.59 -0.01
N LEU A 39 3.56 -4.71 0.77
CA LEU A 39 3.64 -3.28 0.45
C LEU A 39 4.28 -2.97 -0.89
N PRO A 40 5.44 -3.58 -1.25
CA PRO A 40 6.09 -3.35 -2.54
C PRO A 40 5.23 -3.74 -3.74
N ASN A 41 4.22 -4.60 -3.52
CA ASN A 41 3.33 -5.12 -4.55
C ASN A 41 2.02 -4.31 -4.67
N SER A 42 1.91 -3.17 -3.98
CA SER A 42 0.79 -2.26 -4.15
C SER A 42 0.74 -1.75 -5.59
N LEU A 43 -0.43 -1.81 -6.22
CA LEU A 43 -0.65 -1.27 -7.58
C LEU A 43 -0.47 0.25 -7.59
N PHE A 44 -0.90 0.89 -6.50
CA PHE A 44 -0.76 2.32 -6.29
C PHE A 44 -0.68 2.61 -4.80
N ALA A 45 0.04 3.67 -4.43
CA ALA A 45 0.14 4.12 -3.05
C ALA A 45 0.22 5.64 -2.99
N VAL A 46 -0.48 6.19 -2.00
CA VAL A 46 -0.51 7.62 -1.70
C VAL A 46 -0.26 7.83 -0.21
N GLN A 47 0.44 8.90 0.11
CA GLN A 47 0.67 9.40 1.46
C GLN A 47 0.12 10.83 1.55
N VAL A 48 -0.58 11.13 2.64
CA VAL A 48 -0.96 12.49 3.03
C VAL A 48 0.04 12.97 4.07
N LEU A 49 0.64 14.13 3.84
CA LEU A 49 1.64 14.70 4.73
C LEU A 49 1.13 15.99 5.34
N TYR A 50 1.43 16.20 6.61
CA TYR A 50 1.36 17.50 7.29
C TYR A 50 2.79 17.94 7.60
N GLY A 51 3.30 18.92 6.84
CA GLY A 51 4.75 19.14 6.75
C GLY A 51 5.46 17.91 6.18
N ASP A 52 6.45 17.39 6.90
CA ASP A 52 7.17 16.16 6.52
C ASP A 52 6.59 14.88 7.15
N ALA A 53 5.62 15.02 8.06
CA ALA A 53 5.03 13.89 8.76
C ALA A 53 3.94 13.24 7.90
N VAL A 54 4.03 11.92 7.70
CA VAL A 54 2.98 11.13 7.05
C VAL A 54 1.86 10.89 8.05
N VAL A 55 0.71 11.50 7.81
CA VAL A 55 -0.45 11.46 8.71
C VAL A 55 -1.55 10.54 8.23
N ASP A 56 -1.56 10.21 6.94
CA ASP A 56 -2.51 9.26 6.35
C ASP A 56 -1.89 8.58 5.11
N MET A 57 -2.49 7.47 4.68
CA MET A 57 -2.07 6.72 3.50
C MET A 57 -3.22 5.95 2.87
N GLY A 58 -3.11 5.71 1.56
CA GLY A 58 -3.98 4.82 0.81
C GLY A 58 -3.18 3.90 -0.10
N THR A 59 -3.54 2.63 -0.15
CA THR A 59 -2.93 1.65 -1.06
C THR A 59 -3.99 0.94 -1.87
N VAL A 60 -3.78 0.81 -3.18
CA VAL A 60 -4.60 -0.05 -4.05
C VAL A 60 -3.85 -1.37 -4.23
N ILE A 61 -4.56 -2.47 -3.96
CA ILE A 61 -4.07 -3.83 -4.13
C ILE A 61 -5.07 -4.62 -4.98
N GLY A 62 -4.62 -5.69 -5.62
CA GLY A 62 -5.47 -6.61 -6.37
C GLY A 62 -5.68 -7.94 -5.65
N ASP A 63 -6.92 -8.31 -5.39
CA ASP A 63 -7.30 -9.61 -4.81
C ASP A 63 -8.50 -10.25 -5.54
N GLY A 64 -8.77 -11.52 -5.22
CA GLY A 64 -9.93 -12.27 -5.74
C GLY A 64 -10.05 -12.25 -7.27
N GLN A 65 -11.23 -11.87 -7.78
CA GLN A 65 -11.50 -11.80 -9.24
C GLN A 65 -10.65 -10.76 -9.96
N ALA A 66 -10.17 -9.72 -9.27
CA ALA A 66 -9.28 -8.74 -9.86
C ALA A 66 -7.95 -9.37 -10.30
N GLN A 67 -7.56 -10.51 -9.71
CA GLN A 67 -6.37 -11.26 -10.11
C GLN A 67 -6.42 -11.72 -11.57
N ALA A 68 -7.58 -12.23 -12.01
CA ALA A 68 -7.78 -12.67 -13.39
C ALA A 68 -7.74 -11.49 -14.39
N LEU A 69 -8.23 -10.32 -13.99
CA LEU A 69 -8.12 -9.10 -14.78
C LEU A 69 -6.66 -8.63 -14.86
N TYR A 70 -5.96 -8.55 -13.73
CA TYR A 70 -4.58 -8.06 -13.68
C TYR A 70 -3.59 -8.99 -14.38
N ALA A 71 -3.85 -10.29 -14.44
CA ALA A 71 -3.05 -11.23 -15.23
C ALA A 71 -2.98 -10.82 -16.72
N GLN A 72 -4.04 -10.23 -17.28
CA GLN A 72 -4.07 -9.75 -18.67
C GLN A 72 -3.10 -8.59 -18.91
N PHE A 73 -2.72 -7.87 -17.86
CA PHE A 73 -1.79 -6.75 -17.89
C PHE A 73 -0.39 -7.13 -17.36
N GLY A 74 -0.09 -8.43 -17.23
CA GLY A 74 1.25 -8.93 -16.88
C GLY A 74 1.53 -9.10 -15.38
N PHE A 75 0.53 -8.99 -14.51
CA PHE A 75 0.68 -9.28 -13.09
C PHE A 75 0.80 -10.79 -12.83
N GLN A 76 1.62 -11.19 -11.86
CA GLN A 76 1.85 -12.59 -11.49
C GLN A 76 1.67 -12.83 -9.99
N HIS A 77 1.27 -14.05 -9.61
CA HIS A 77 1.14 -14.45 -8.21
C HIS A 77 2.48 -14.44 -7.47
N THR A 78 2.44 -13.99 -6.21
CA THR A 78 3.59 -13.97 -5.30
C THR A 78 3.60 -15.14 -4.29
N ALA A 79 2.67 -16.08 -4.43
CA ALA A 79 2.64 -17.28 -3.62
C ALA A 79 3.84 -18.20 -3.94
N PRO A 80 4.35 -18.98 -2.97
CA PRO A 80 3.86 -19.13 -1.59
C PRO A 80 4.37 -18.04 -0.62
N ALA A 81 5.28 -17.15 -1.04
CA ALA A 81 5.90 -16.18 -0.16
C ALA A 81 4.88 -15.17 0.42
N SER A 82 3.94 -14.70 -0.40
CA SER A 82 2.81 -13.87 0.04
C SER A 82 1.54 -14.11 -0.79
N VAL A 83 0.38 -14.02 -0.14
CA VAL A 83 -0.92 -14.05 -0.80
C VAL A 83 -1.19 -12.69 -1.47
N GLY A 84 -1.10 -12.65 -2.80
CA GLY A 84 -1.25 -11.43 -3.61
C GLY A 84 -0.70 -11.59 -5.03
N MET A 85 -0.69 -10.50 -5.80
CA MET A 85 -0.08 -10.41 -7.13
C MET A 85 0.81 -9.17 -7.25
N ALA A 86 1.80 -9.21 -8.14
CA ALA A 86 2.74 -8.13 -8.42
C ALA A 86 3.03 -8.02 -9.93
N LEU A 87 3.30 -6.80 -10.43
CA LEU A 87 3.74 -6.61 -11.82
C LEU A 87 5.21 -6.98 -11.94
N LYS A 88 5.53 -7.97 -12.77
CA LYS A 88 6.93 -8.24 -13.10
C LYS A 88 7.38 -7.25 -14.17
N ARG A 89 8.46 -6.53 -13.88
CA ARG A 89 9.20 -5.71 -14.85
C ARG A 89 10.30 -6.55 -15.48
#